data_AF-A0A0C4UQY3-F1
#
_entry.id   AF-A0A0C4UQY3-F1
#
_cell.length_a   1.000
_cell.length_b   1.000
_cell.length_c   1.000
_cell.angle_alpha   90.00
_cell.angle_beta   90.00
_cell.angle_gamma   90.00
#
_symmetry.space_group_name_H-M   'P 1'
#
loop_
_entity.id
_entity.type
_entity.pdbx_description
1 polymer ?
#
loop_
_entity_poly.entity_id
_entity_poly.type
_entity_poly.pdbx_seq_one_letter_code
_entity_poly.pdbx_strand_id
1 'polypeptide(L)'
;GVLRAINPENGFFGVAPGTSMHTNPVAMKTVLSNTIFTNVAKTSDGGVFGEGLEKEITNDVTITSWLGDTNWSKESGKPAAHPNSRFCTPAGQCPIIDPAWEDSKGVPISAILFGGRRPEGVP
;
A
#
# COMPACT_ATOMS: atom_id res chain seq x y z
N GLY A 1 3.61 -3.43 -36.31
CA GLY A 1 3.45 -2.37 -35.32
C GLY A 1 2.85 -2.91 -34.05
N VAL A 2 3.68 -3.47 -33.16
CA VAL A 2 3.24 -3.96 -31.84
C VAL A 2 3.26 -2.81 -30.85
N LEU A 3 2.18 -2.60 -30.09
CA LEU A 3 2.14 -1.60 -29.01
C LEU A 3 3.08 -2.05 -27.89
N ARG A 4 3.98 -1.16 -27.45
CA ARG A 4 4.88 -1.42 -26.32
C ARG A 4 4.70 -0.37 -25.22
N ALA A 5 4.83 -0.81 -23.98
CA ALA A 5 4.73 0.04 -22.80
C ALA A 5 5.97 -0.09 -21.92
N ILE A 6 6.28 1.00 -21.22
CA ILE A 6 7.24 1.06 -20.13
C ILE A 6 6.52 1.58 -18.88
N ASN A 7 7.03 1.23 -17.70
CA ASN A 7 6.72 1.98 -16.49
C ASN A 7 7.79 3.07 -16.31
N PRO A 8 7.46 4.37 -16.39
CA PRO A 8 8.45 5.44 -16.20
C PRO A 8 8.81 5.68 -14.72
N GLU A 9 8.14 5.03 -13.77
CA GLU A 9 8.39 5.17 -12.34
C GLU A 9 9.42 4.16 -11.81
N ASN A 10 10.07 4.48 -10.69
CA ASN A 10 11.06 3.62 -10.02
C ASN A 10 10.60 3.07 -8.66
N GLY A 11 9.31 3.20 -8.36
CA GLY A 11 8.76 2.87 -7.06
C GLY A 11 7.26 2.81 -7.05
N PHE A 12 6.71 2.48 -5.88
CA PHE A 12 5.27 2.50 -5.64
C PHE A 12 4.94 3.57 -4.62
N PHE A 13 3.99 4.42 -4.98
CA PHE A 13 3.36 5.38 -4.06
C PHE A 13 1.95 4.90 -3.71
N GLY A 14 1.85 3.80 -2.97
CA GLY A 14 0.58 3.10 -2.71
C GLY A 14 -0.17 3.65 -1.51
N VAL A 15 -1.51 3.55 -1.56
CA VAL A 15 -2.40 3.85 -0.42
C VAL A 15 -2.19 2.80 0.66
N ALA A 16 -1.88 3.23 1.89
CA ALA A 16 -1.61 2.30 2.99
C ALA A 16 -2.88 1.68 3.59
N PRO A 17 -3.97 2.44 3.89
CA PRO A 17 -5.18 1.86 4.45
C PRO A 17 -5.80 0.80 3.53
N GLY A 18 -6.21 -0.32 4.12
CA GLY A 18 -6.73 -1.50 3.43
C GLY A 18 -5.66 -2.46 2.90
N THR A 19 -4.38 -2.12 2.99
CA THR A 19 -3.27 -3.03 2.67
C THR A 19 -3.00 -3.94 3.86
N SER A 20 -3.09 -5.25 3.66
CA SER A 20 -2.82 -6.28 4.68
C SER A 20 -2.28 -7.56 4.04
N MET A 21 -1.85 -8.52 4.83
CA MET A 21 -1.45 -9.85 4.36
C MET A 21 -2.60 -10.61 3.70
N HIS A 22 -3.85 -10.24 3.98
CA HIS A 22 -5.01 -10.83 3.31
C HIS A 22 -5.29 -10.18 1.95
N THR A 23 -5.23 -8.84 1.85
CA THR A 23 -5.62 -8.11 0.63
C THR A 23 -4.47 -7.96 -0.35
N ASN A 24 -3.24 -7.75 0.13
CA ASN A 24 -2.05 -7.56 -0.69
C ASN A 24 -0.76 -7.99 0.05
N PRO A 25 -0.52 -9.31 0.19
CA PRO A 25 0.70 -9.82 0.85
C PRO A 25 1.99 -9.46 0.10
N VAL A 26 1.90 -9.15 -1.21
CA VAL A 26 3.04 -8.70 -2.00
C VAL A 26 3.47 -7.31 -1.53
N ALA A 27 2.54 -6.35 -1.46
CA ALA A 27 2.84 -5.01 -0.96
C ALA A 27 3.36 -5.03 0.48
N MET A 28 2.77 -5.86 1.35
CA MET A 28 3.26 -6.01 2.73
C MET A 28 4.73 -6.42 2.78
N LYS A 29 5.16 -7.36 1.92
CA LYS A 29 6.58 -7.76 1.84
C LYS A 29 7.47 -6.68 1.24
N THR A 30 6.97 -5.92 0.25
CA THR A 30 7.71 -4.84 -0.41
C THR A 30 8.05 -3.69 0.55
N VAL A 31 7.16 -3.36 1.50
CA VAL A 31 7.27 -2.16 2.33
C VAL A 31 8.08 -2.33 3.63
N LEU A 32 8.58 -3.54 3.92
CA LEU A 32 9.26 -3.83 5.21
C LEU A 32 10.63 -3.16 5.36
N SER A 33 11.26 -2.76 4.26
CA SER A 33 12.56 -2.08 4.27
C SER A 33 12.57 -0.90 3.30
N ASN A 34 13.49 0.06 3.52
CA ASN A 34 13.74 1.19 2.61
C ASN A 34 12.49 1.95 2.17
N THR A 35 11.48 2.02 3.03
CA THR A 35 10.16 2.58 2.71
C THR A 35 9.88 3.77 3.60
N ILE A 36 9.37 4.84 2.99
CA ILE A 36 8.89 6.03 3.70
C ILE A 36 7.36 5.93 3.81
N PHE A 37 6.84 6.04 5.02
CA PHE A 37 5.41 6.12 5.27
C PHE A 37 5.01 7.55 5.62
N THR A 38 3.87 8.01 5.09
CA THR A 38 3.34 9.37 5.29
C THR A 38 1.91 9.31 5.80
N ASN A 39 1.66 9.96 6.94
CA ASN A 39 0.35 10.06 7.61
C ASN A 39 -0.28 8.71 8.01
N VAL A 40 0.53 7.68 8.23
CA VAL A 40 0.10 6.44 8.90
C VAL A 40 0.19 6.60 10.42
N ALA A 41 -0.44 5.69 11.16
CA ALA A 41 -0.26 5.60 12.59
C ALA A 41 1.05 4.87 12.93
N LYS A 42 1.55 5.10 14.14
CA LYS A 42 2.76 4.45 14.68
C LYS A 42 2.39 3.59 15.88
N THR A 43 2.92 2.37 15.94
CA THR A 43 2.78 1.49 17.10
C THR A 43 3.94 1.70 18.08
N SER A 44 3.70 1.41 19.37
CA SER A 44 4.69 1.63 20.44
C SER A 44 5.96 0.80 20.32
N ASP A 45 5.92 -0.32 19.60
CA ASP A 45 7.06 -1.18 19.27
C ASP A 45 7.86 -0.69 18.05
N GLY A 46 7.49 0.45 17.46
CA GLY A 46 8.19 1.06 16.33
C GLY A 46 7.65 0.65 14.95
N GLY A 47 6.56 -0.11 14.90
CA GLY A 47 5.85 -0.43 13.66
C GLY A 47 4.94 0.68 13.15
N VAL A 48 4.18 0.35 12.10
CA VAL A 48 3.19 1.21 11.46
C VAL A 48 1.81 0.57 11.52
N PHE A 49 0.78 1.40 11.59
CA PHE A 49 -0.61 0.95 11.59
C PHE A 49 -1.46 1.79 10.65
N GLY A 50 -2.46 1.16 10.05
CA GLY A 50 -3.52 1.77 9.26
C GLY A 50 -4.74 0.85 9.26
N GLU A 51 -5.89 1.41 8.91
CA GLU A 51 -7.16 0.67 8.89
C GLU A 51 -7.04 -0.55 7.98
N GLY A 52 -7.53 -1.69 8.43
CA GLY A 52 -7.40 -2.99 7.74
C GLY A 52 -6.28 -3.88 8.28
N LEU A 53 -5.40 -3.36 9.14
CA LEU A 53 -4.34 -4.14 9.81
C LEU A 53 -4.77 -4.67 11.20
N GLU A 54 -6.04 -4.54 11.60
CA GLU A 54 -6.51 -4.83 12.96
C GLU A 54 -6.27 -6.27 13.44
N LYS A 55 -6.06 -7.21 12.52
CA LYS A 55 -5.74 -8.62 12.81
C LYS A 55 -4.24 -8.91 12.87
N GLU A 56 -3.41 -7.95 12.49
CA GLU A 56 -1.95 -8.07 12.40
C GLU A 56 -1.24 -7.38 13.57
N ILE A 57 -1.93 -6.45 14.24
CA ILE A 57 -1.48 -5.82 15.49
C ILE A 57 -1.77 -6.73 16.69
N THR A 58 -0.80 -6.84 17.60
CA THR A 58 -0.96 -7.48 18.90
C THR A 58 -1.63 -6.54 19.92
N ASN A 59 -2.35 -7.07 20.91
CA ASN A 59 -3.11 -6.25 21.87
C ASN A 59 -2.25 -5.52 22.90
N ASP A 60 -0.93 -5.75 22.92
CA ASP A 60 0.03 -5.21 23.87
C ASP A 60 0.76 -3.96 23.37
N VAL A 61 0.46 -3.47 22.16
CA VAL A 61 1.01 -2.22 21.64
C VAL A 61 -0.03 -1.10 21.67
N THR A 62 0.43 0.12 21.97
CA THR A 62 -0.38 1.33 21.84
C THR A 62 -0.17 1.97 20.47
N ILE A 63 -1.18 2.70 19.99
CA ILE A 63 -1.16 3.36 18.69
C ILE A 63 -1.16 4.88 18.89
N THR A 64 -0.20 5.54 18.23
CA THR A 64 -0.23 6.99 18.02
C THR A 64 -0.78 7.27 16.63
N SER A 65 -1.90 7.99 16.54
CA SER A 65 -2.52 8.34 15.26
C SER A 65 -1.65 9.30 14.43
N TRP A 66 -2.00 9.45 13.15
CA TRP A 66 -1.35 10.37 12.22
C TRP A 66 -1.44 11.86 12.64
N LEU A 67 -2.38 12.21 13.51
CA LEU A 67 -2.52 13.55 14.10
C LEU A 67 -1.72 13.71 15.40
N GLY A 68 -1.01 12.68 15.85
CA GLY A 68 -0.22 12.70 17.07
C GLY A 68 -1.01 12.36 18.35
N ASP A 69 -2.27 11.91 18.24
CA ASP A 69 -3.01 11.40 19.41
C ASP A 69 -2.40 10.06 19.85
N THR A 70 -1.71 10.06 20.99
CA THR A 70 -0.99 8.91 21.56
C THR A 70 -1.90 7.90 22.24
N ASN A 71 -3.18 8.23 22.44
CA ASN A 71 -4.17 7.37 23.09
C ASN A 71 -5.24 6.92 22.10
N TRP A 72 -4.88 6.78 20.82
CA TRP A 72 -5.83 6.32 19.82
C TRP A 72 -6.34 4.92 20.14
N SER A 73 -7.64 4.74 20.04
CA SER A 73 -8.31 3.45 20.16
C SER A 73 -9.41 3.32 19.11
N LYS A 74 -9.84 2.09 18.83
CA LYS A 74 -10.90 1.80 17.84
C LYS A 74 -12.23 2.45 18.23
N GLU A 75 -12.45 2.65 19.52
CA GLU A 75 -13.65 3.25 20.11
C GLU A 75 -13.69 4.77 19.90
N SER A 76 -12.58 5.41 19.54
CA SER A 76 -12.51 6.87 19.32
C SER A 76 -13.37 7.36 18.13
N GLY A 77 -13.80 6.46 17.24
CA GLY A 77 -14.57 6.78 16.03
C GLY A 77 -13.80 7.58 14.98
N LYS A 78 -12.49 7.81 15.18
CA LYS A 78 -11.60 8.51 14.26
C LYS A 78 -10.60 7.52 13.66
N PRO A 79 -10.18 7.68 12.40
CA PRO A 79 -9.16 6.81 11.84
C PRO A 79 -7.78 7.09 12.46
N ALA A 80 -7.02 6.03 12.68
CA ALA A 80 -5.63 6.09 13.15
C ALA A 80 -4.71 6.63 12.06
N ALA A 81 -4.94 6.26 10.80
CA ALA A 81 -4.19 6.76 9.64
C ALA A 81 -5.06 7.68 8.79
N HIS A 82 -4.46 8.60 8.05
CA HIS A 82 -5.22 9.39 7.08
C HIS A 82 -5.79 8.45 5.99
N PRO A 83 -7.04 8.60 5.51
CA PRO A 83 -7.61 7.69 4.50
C PRO A 83 -6.84 7.60 3.18
N ASN A 84 -6.03 8.62 2.87
CA ASN A 84 -5.11 8.65 1.73
C ASN A 84 -3.64 8.69 2.17
N SER A 85 -3.32 8.16 3.35
CA SER A 85 -1.93 7.93 3.78
C SER A 85 -1.24 6.94 2.85
N ARG A 86 0.08 7.06 2.77
CA ARG A 86 0.86 6.43 1.69
C ARG A 86 2.09 5.72 2.22
N PHE A 87 2.49 4.67 1.52
CA PHE A 87 3.86 4.17 1.51
C PHE A 87 4.54 4.59 0.20
N CYS A 88 5.83 4.91 0.28
CA CYS A 88 6.70 5.19 -0.85
C CYS A 88 7.88 4.22 -0.77
N THR A 89 7.92 3.24 -1.68
CA THR A 89 8.88 2.11 -1.62
C THR A 89 9.51 1.83 -3.00
N PRO A 90 10.79 1.41 -3.08
CA PRO A 90 11.44 1.07 -4.34
C PRO A 90 10.79 -0.14 -5.03
N ALA A 91 10.63 -0.07 -6.35
CA ALA A 91 9.92 -1.10 -7.11
C ALA A 91 10.68 -2.44 -7.11
N GLY A 92 12.01 -2.39 -7.16
CA GLY A 92 12.87 -3.58 -7.13
C GLY A 92 12.79 -4.44 -5.86
N GLN A 93 12.18 -3.94 -4.77
CA GLN A 93 11.92 -4.76 -3.57
C GLN A 93 10.67 -5.64 -3.71
N CYS A 94 9.86 -5.44 -4.75
CA CYS A 94 8.65 -6.23 -4.95
C CYS A 94 9.01 -7.67 -5.31
N PRO A 95 8.54 -8.67 -4.53
CA PRO A 95 8.94 -10.07 -4.73
C PRO A 95 8.44 -10.69 -6.04
N ILE A 96 7.57 -9.98 -6.77
CA ILE A 96 7.02 -10.41 -8.06
C ILE A 96 7.23 -9.35 -9.15
N ILE A 97 8.23 -8.46 -9.00
CA ILE A 97 8.56 -7.50 -10.05
C ILE A 97 8.90 -8.26 -11.34
N ASP A 98 8.35 -7.82 -12.47
CA ASP A 98 8.58 -8.47 -13.76
C ASP A 98 10.06 -8.30 -14.18
N PRO A 99 10.75 -9.33 -14.70
CA PRO A 99 12.15 -9.19 -15.08
C PRO A 99 12.41 -8.16 -16.20
N ALA A 100 11.39 -7.82 -16.99
CA ALA A 100 11.46 -6.80 -18.05
C ALA A 100 10.92 -5.42 -17.62
N TRP A 101 10.68 -5.19 -16.32
CA TRP A 101 10.08 -3.93 -15.83
C TRP A 101 10.91 -2.68 -16.17
N GLU A 102 12.24 -2.82 -16.27
CA GLU A 102 13.21 -1.79 -16.69
C GLU A 102 13.73 -1.98 -18.12
N ASP A 103 13.18 -2.92 -18.91
CA ASP A 103 13.64 -3.11 -20.30
C ASP A 103 13.32 -1.86 -21.12
N SER A 104 14.36 -1.19 -21.61
CA SER A 104 14.28 -0.03 -22.51
C SER A 104 13.43 -0.27 -23.78
N LYS A 105 13.27 -1.53 -24.21
CA LYS A 105 12.40 -1.89 -25.35
C LYS A 105 10.92 -1.91 -24.98
N GLY A 106 10.59 -1.94 -23.69
CA GLY A 106 9.24 -2.11 -23.15
C GLY A 106 8.63 -3.48 -23.44
N VAL A 107 7.50 -3.74 -22.81
CA VAL A 107 6.75 -4.99 -22.95
C VAL A 107 5.64 -4.85 -23.99
N PRO A 108 5.36 -5.89 -24.81
CA PRO A 108 4.26 -5.86 -25.77
C PRO A 108 2.90 -5.90 -25.03
N ILE A 109 1.99 -5.00 -25.38
CA ILE A 109 0.64 -4.95 -24.80
C ILE A 109 -0.36 -5.64 -25.72
N SER A 110 -1.07 -6.63 -25.18
CA SER A 110 -2.08 -7.41 -25.91
C SER A 110 -3.52 -7.06 -25.54
N ALA A 111 -3.74 -6.42 -24.39
CA ALA A 111 -5.06 -6.02 -23.92
C ALA A 111 -4.99 -4.69 -23.17
N ILE A 112 -6.06 -3.89 -23.30
CA ILE A 112 -6.29 -2.68 -22.49
C ILE A 112 -7.61 -2.89 -21.75
N LEU A 113 -7.56 -2.84 -20.43
CA LEU A 113 -8.72 -3.05 -19.55
C LEU A 113 -9.17 -1.71 -18.96
N PHE A 114 -10.48 -1.47 -18.96
CA PHE A 114 -11.09 -0.31 -18.31
C PHE A 114 -11.96 -0.78 -17.14
N GLY A 115 -11.99 -0.02 -16.05
CA GLY A 115 -12.76 -0.40 -14.88
C GLY A 115 -12.88 0.72 -13.85
N GLY A 116 -13.83 0.56 -12.94
CA GLY A 116 -14.11 1.49 -11.85
C GLY A 116 -15.19 0.92 -10.91
N ARG A 117 -15.39 1.55 -9.75
CA ARG A 117 -16.39 1.08 -8.78
C ARG A 117 -17.80 1.42 -9.28
N ARG A 118 -18.66 0.40 -9.42
CA ARG A 118 -20.06 0.52 -9.88
C ARG A 118 -20.95 -0.27 -8.93
N PRO A 119 -21.85 0.37 -8.16
CA PRO A 119 -22.64 -0.32 -7.14
C PRO A 119 -23.74 -1.22 -7.73
N GLU A 120 -24.13 -1.02 -8.99
CA GLU A 120 -25.16 -1.79 -9.66
C GLU A 120 -24.93 -1.79 -11.19
N GLY A 121 -25.44 -2.82 -11.87
CA GLY A 121 -25.68 -2.86 -13.31
C GLY A 121 -24.48 -3.18 -14.22
N VAL A 122 -23.24 -3.12 -13.73
CA VAL A 122 -22.07 -3.57 -14.50
C VAL A 122 -21.79 -5.05 -14.21
N PRO A 123 -21.62 -5.90 -15.25
CA PRO A 123 -21.33 -7.33 -15.09
C PRO A 123 -20.04 -7.65 -14.34
#